data_AF-A0A2W5QED8-F1
#
_entry.id   AF-A0A2W5QED8-F1
#
_cell.length_a   1.000
_cell.length_b   1.000
_cell.length_c   1.000
_cell.angle_alpha   90.00
_cell.angle_beta   90.00
_cell.angle_gamma   90.00
#
_symmetry.space_group_name_H-M   'P 1'
#
loop_
_entity.id
_entity.type
_entity.pdbx_description
1 polymer ?
#
loop_
_entity_poly.entity_id
_entity_poly.type
_entity_poly.pdbx_seq_one_letter_code
_entity_poly.pdbx_strand_id
1 'polypeptide(L)' 'MKWPALLIALTLPGTALAQATTASQIGNTTYIATPGAPTTTATTIGDSTYISRPGEKTVRCSQIGDRTYCD' A
#
# COMPACT_ATOMS: atom_id res chain seq x y z
N MET A 1 3.00 -19.03 -2.70
CA MET A 1 4.23 -18.30 -2.32
C MET A 1 3.84 -17.30 -1.23
N LYS A 2 4.33 -17.49 0.00
CA LYS A 2 4.03 -16.62 1.15
C LYS A 2 5.11 -15.54 1.19
N TRP A 3 4.77 -14.28 0.93
CA TRP A 3 5.68 -13.15 1.18
C TRP A 3 5.42 -12.54 2.56
N PRO A 4 6.48 -12.06 3.23
CA PRO A 4 6.38 -11.61 4.62
C PRO A 4 5.66 -10.26 4.66
N ALA A 5 4.60 -10.18 5.47
CA ALA A 5 4.06 -8.89 5.89
C ALA A 5 5.19 -8.13 6.61
N LEU A 6 5.73 -7.09 5.98
CA LEU A 6 6.82 -6.30 6.52
C LEU A 6 6.25 -5.33 7.58
N LEU A 7 6.10 -5.82 8.81
CA LEU A 7 5.83 -5.02 10.00
C LEU A 7 7.11 -4.29 10.41
N ILE A 8 7.32 -3.07 9.91
CA ILE A 8 8.37 -2.18 10.43
C ILE A 8 7.79 -1.43 11.63
N ALA A 9 7.84 -2.05 12.81
CA ALA A 9 7.59 -1.37 14.08
C ALA A 9 8.94 -0.86 14.62
N LEU A 10 9.28 0.39 14.31
CA LEU A 10 10.43 1.07 14.91
C LEU A 10 9.97 1.69 16.24
N THR A 11 10.29 1.06 17.37
CA THR A 11 10.00 1.60 18.71
C THR A 11 11.23 2.30 19.27
N LEU A 12 11.17 3.63 19.42
CA LEU A 12 12.11 4.42 20.23
C LEU A 12 11.41 4.91 21.52
N PRO A 13 12.08 4.89 22.68
CA PRO A 13 11.48 5.28 23.95
C PRO A 13 11.48 6.80 24.07
N GLY A 14 10.31 7.42 23.87
CA GLY A 14 10.11 8.85 24.10
C GLY A 14 8.94 9.40 23.31
N THR A 15 7.74 9.35 23.90
CA THR A 15 6.57 10.22 23.61
C THR A 15 6.47 10.82 22.20
N ALA A 16 6.25 9.96 21.21
CA ALA A 16 5.47 10.29 20.04
C ALA A 16 4.65 9.03 19.76
N LEU A 17 3.31 9.14 19.76
CA LEU A 17 2.46 8.07 19.25
C LEU A 17 2.86 7.88 17.79
N ALA A 18 3.75 6.92 17.52
CA ALA A 18 4.17 6.58 16.18
C ALA A 18 2.90 6.18 15.43
N GLN A 19 2.44 7.07 14.56
CA GLN A 19 1.31 6.82 13.70
C GLN A 19 1.72 5.71 12.73
N ALA A 20 1.44 4.47 13.11
CA ALA A 20 1.86 3.31 12.35
C ALA A 20 0.99 3.20 11.09
N THR A 21 1.62 3.31 9.92
CA THR A 21 1.00 2.86 8.68
C THR A 21 0.86 1.34 8.73
N THR A 22 -0.35 0.85 8.51
CA THR A 22 -0.65 -0.59 8.44
C THR A 22 -0.93 -0.98 7.01
N ALA A 23 -0.35 -2.11 6.58
CA ALA A 23 -0.61 -2.69 5.27
C ALA A 23 -1.08 -4.13 5.45
N SER A 24 -2.27 -4.43 4.95
CA SER A 24 -2.91 -5.74 5.04
C SER A 24 -3.20 -6.27 3.64
N GLN A 25 -2.72 -7.47 3.33
CA GLN A 25 -2.97 -8.11 2.04
C GLN A 25 -4.10 -9.15 2.16
N ILE A 26 -5.11 -9.01 1.32
CA ILE A 26 -6.21 -9.96 1.16
C ILE A 26 -6.24 -10.39 -0.31
N GLY A 27 -5.78 -11.62 -0.57
CA GLY A 27 -5.62 -12.12 -1.95
C GLY A 27 -4.63 -11.28 -2.75
N ASN A 28 -5.08 -10.72 -3.88
CA ASN A 28 -4.29 -9.84 -4.75
C ASN A 28 -4.44 -8.34 -4.40
N THR A 29 -5.13 -8.02 -3.31
CA THR A 29 -5.39 -6.64 -2.88
C THR A 29 -4.64 -6.31 -1.60
N THR A 30 -3.99 -5.16 -1.57
CA THR A 30 -3.32 -4.59 -0.40
C THR A 30 -4.10 -3.37 0.07
N TYR A 31 -4.42 -3.34 1.35
CA TYR A 31 -5.08 -2.24 2.04
C TYR A 31 -4.04 -1.52 2.90
N ILE A 32 -3.87 -0.23 2.67
CA ILE A 32 -2.88 0.61 3.36
C ILE A 32 -3.63 1.67 4.15
N ALA A 33 -3.65 1.54 5.47
CA ALA A 33 -4.24 2.53 6.36
C ALA A 33 -3.14 3.34 7.05
N THR A 34 -3.13 4.65 6.80
CA THR A 34 -2.21 5.59 7.43
C THR A 34 -3.01 6.50 8.35
N PRO A 35 -2.61 6.69 9.63
CA PRO A 35 -3.36 7.54 10.55
C PRO A 35 -3.48 8.97 10.01
N GLY A 36 -4.69 9.54 10.06
CA GLY A 36 -4.96 10.88 9.55
C GLY A 36 -5.10 10.97 8.02
N ALA A 37 -4.97 9.86 7.28
CA ALA A 37 -5.16 9.81 5.84
C ALA A 37 -6.22 8.75 5.47
N PRO A 38 -6.91 8.91 4.33
CA PRO A 38 -7.84 7.90 3.85
C PRO A 38 -7.11 6.60 3.47
N THR A 39 -7.77 5.46 3.71
CA THR A 39 -7.24 4.14 3.36
C THR A 39 -7.01 4.04 1.86
N THR A 40 -5.80 3.63 1.46
CA THR A 40 -5.45 3.35 0.06
C THR A 40 -5.59 1.86 -0.23
N THR A 41 -6.18 1.50 -1.35
CA THR A 41 -6.26 0.12 -1.84
C THR A 41 -5.43 -0.05 -3.09
N ALA A 42 -4.61 -1.10 -3.13
CA ALA A 42 -3.82 -1.48 -4.30
C ALA A 42 -4.14 -2.92 -4.70
N THR A 43 -4.75 -3.14 -5.86
CA THR A 43 -5.13 -4.47 -6.35
C THR A 43 -4.33 -4.83 -7.59
N THR A 44 -3.68 -6.00 -7.58
CA THR A 44 -2.94 -6.50 -8.74
C THR A 44 -3.80 -7.41 -9.59
N ILE A 45 -3.94 -7.12 -10.88
CA ILE A 45 -4.66 -7.92 -11.86
C ILE A 45 -3.76 -8.08 -13.10
N GLY A 46 -3.30 -9.31 -13.35
CA GLY A 46 -2.27 -9.56 -14.36
C GLY A 46 -0.98 -8.80 -14.02
N ASP A 47 -0.40 -8.12 -15.02
CA ASP A 47 0.81 -7.30 -14.88
C ASP A 47 0.52 -5.84 -14.45
N SER A 48 -0.71 -5.54 -14.06
CA SER A 48 -1.15 -4.21 -13.65
C SER A 48 -1.55 -4.15 -12.19
N THR A 49 -1.16 -3.06 -11.52
CA THR A 49 -1.58 -2.68 -10.18
C THR A 49 -2.53 -1.49 -10.27
N TYR A 50 -3.73 -1.63 -9.71
CA TYR A 50 -4.73 -0.57 -9.62
C TYR A 50 -4.72 0.01 -8.23
N ILE A 51 -4.45 1.32 -8.11
CA ILE A 51 -4.36 2.03 -6.84
C ILE A 51 -5.55 2.97 -6.73
N SER A 52 -6.36 2.79 -5.70
CA SER A 52 -7.54 3.60 -5.41
C SER A 52 -7.40 4.31 -4.08
N ARG A 53 -7.68 5.61 -4.08
CA ARG A 53 -7.71 6.46 -2.90
C ARG A 53 -9.06 7.17 -2.82
N PRO A 54 -9.70 7.24 -1.64
CA PRO A 54 -10.94 7.98 -1.46
C PRO A 54 -10.83 9.43 -1.93
N GLY A 55 -11.69 9.84 -2.87
CA GLY A 55 -11.70 11.19 -3.44
C GLY A 55 -10.75 11.40 -4.62
N GLU A 56 -9.94 10.40 -4.99
CA GLU A 56 -9.07 10.44 -6.17
C GLU A 56 -9.57 9.48 -7.25
N LYS A 57 -9.17 9.74 -8.51
CA LYS A 57 -9.36 8.77 -9.59
C LYS A 57 -8.45 7.57 -9.33
N THR A 58 -8.98 6.36 -9.53
CA THR A 58 -8.16 5.15 -9.50
C THR A 58 -7.07 5.23 -10.58
N VAL A 59 -5.83 5.00 -10.16
CA VAL A 59 -4.64 5.01 -11.02
C VAL A 59 -4.28 3.58 -11.39
N ARG A 60 -3.95 3.33 -12.65
CA ARG A 60 -3.44 2.03 -13.10
C ARG A 60 -1.94 2.12 -13.33
N CYS A 61 -1.18 1.40 -12.52
CA CYS A 61 0.25 1.22 -12.69
C CYS A 61 0.54 -0.10 -13.40
N SER A 62 1.49 -0.11 -14.34
CA SER A 62 2.01 -1.32 -14.99
C SER A 62 3.54 -1.29 -14.97
N GLN A 63 4.16 -2.46 -14.96
CA GLN A 63 5.60 -2.57 -15.04
C GLN A 63 6.03 -2.90 -16.48
N ILE A 64 6.96 -2.12 -17.03
CA ILE A 64 7.57 -2.36 -18.34
C ILE A 64 9.09 -2.42 -18.11
N GLY A 65 9.65 -3.62 -18.15
CA GLY A 65 11.03 -3.88 -17.71
C GLY A 65 11.19 -3.56 -16.22
N ASP A 66 12.16 -2.71 -15.90
CA ASP A 66 12.44 -2.24 -14.53
C ASP A 66 11.73 -0.91 -14.18
N ARG A 67 10.86 -0.40 -15.07
CA ARG A 67 10.14 0.86 -14.86
C ARG A 67 8.66 0.64 -14.58
N THR A 68 8.14 1.40 -13.62
CA THR A 68 6.71 1.48 -13.33
C THR A 68 6.11 2.70 -14.03
N TYR A 69 5.02 2.48 -14.77
CA TYR A 69 4.25 3.52 -15.46
C TYR A 69 2.85 3.55 -14.88
N CYS A 70 2.38 4.72 -14.45
CA CYS A 70 1.05 4.91 -13.85
C CYS A 70 0.25 5.95 -14.63
N ASP A 71 -1.01 5.66 -14.92
CA ASP A 71 -1.99 6.54 -15.60
C ASP A 71 -3.31 6.64 -14.83
#